data_AF-A0A1V5BP61-F1
#
_entry.id   AF-A0A1V5BP61-F1
#
_cell.length_a   1.000
_cell.length_b   1.000
_cell.length_c   1.000
_cell.angle_alpha   90.00
_cell.angle_beta   90.00
_cell.angle_gamma   90.00
#
_symmetry.space_group_name_H-M   'P 1'
#
loop_
_entity.id
_entity.type
_entity.pdbx_description
1 polymer ?
#
loop_
_entity_poly.entity_id
_entity_poly.type
_entity_poly.pdbx_seq_one_letter_code
_entity_poly.pdbx_strand_id
1 'polypeptide(L)'
;MTRQIAGDLTLPDAGNDLAGMAQVKVSVDMEIAKADQRQVDGGHTPWQLDPVAVALTFVNLKVSPEGITGDPKIPEKSFKLTANNGAEAIVEVTGGPIEKVYLERLVRRDETGIWSVVGYDPR
;
A
#
# COMPACT_ATOMS: atom_id res chain seq x y z
N MET A 1 15.46 -25.35 -2.94
CA MET A 1 16.12 -24.16 -3.53
C MET A 1 15.54 -22.94 -2.83
N THR A 2 16.25 -22.38 -1.85
CA THR A 2 15.80 -21.19 -1.12
C THR A 2 16.28 -19.95 -1.86
N ARG A 3 15.34 -19.14 -2.36
CA ARG A 3 15.65 -17.85 -2.99
C ARG A 3 15.60 -16.78 -1.91
N GLN A 4 16.77 -16.39 -1.40
CA GLN A 4 16.94 -15.13 -0.68
C GLN A 4 16.88 -13.99 -1.70
N ILE A 5 15.90 -13.09 -1.55
CA ILE A 5 15.97 -11.71 -2.02
C ILE A 5 15.31 -10.85 -0.94
N ALA A 6 16.10 -10.36 0.00
CA ALA A 6 15.73 -9.29 0.92
C ALA A 6 16.97 -8.40 1.09
N GLY A 7 17.44 -7.84 -0.03
CA GLY A 7 18.45 -6.78 -0.02
C GLY A 7 17.71 -5.44 0.01
N ASP A 8 18.00 -4.62 1.02
CA ASP A 8 17.50 -3.24 1.20
C ASP A 8 16.07 -3.04 1.74
N LEU A 9 15.56 -3.95 2.57
CA LEU A 9 14.50 -3.58 3.52
C LEU A 9 15.15 -3.22 4.85
N THR A 10 15.17 -1.92 5.17
CA THR A 10 15.39 -1.52 6.57
C THR A 10 14.16 -1.94 7.34
N LEU A 11 14.30 -2.91 8.24
CA LEU A 11 13.25 -3.25 9.19
C LEU A 11 13.24 -2.15 10.26
N PRO A 12 12.24 -1.27 10.31
CA PRO A 12 12.06 -0.44 11.51
C PRO A 12 11.80 -1.35 12.70
N ASP A 13 12.19 -0.93 13.91
CA ASP A 13 11.82 -1.62 15.14
C ASP A 13 10.31 -1.92 15.10
N ALA A 14 9.94 -3.18 15.38
CA ALA A 14 8.58 -3.69 15.30
C ALA A 14 7.57 -3.02 16.27
N GLY A 15 7.97 -1.91 16.92
CA GLY A 15 7.15 -1.07 17.78
C GLY A 15 6.86 0.33 17.23
N ASN A 16 7.32 0.68 16.02
CA ASN A 16 7.00 1.98 15.42
C ASN A 16 5.66 1.93 14.68
N ASP A 17 4.68 2.71 15.15
CA ASP A 17 3.43 3.05 14.44
C ASP A 17 3.78 3.81 13.14
N LEU A 18 4.07 3.06 12.07
CA LEU A 18 4.43 3.61 10.77
C LEU A 18 3.24 4.36 10.18
N ALA A 19 2.04 3.77 10.29
CA ALA A 19 0.79 4.38 9.86
C ALA A 19 0.55 5.73 10.57
N GLY A 20 0.93 5.82 11.84
CA GLY A 20 0.92 7.00 12.70
C GLY A 20 1.64 8.21 12.12
N MET A 21 2.68 7.99 11.32
CA MET A 21 3.55 9.05 10.80
C MET A 21 2.93 9.88 9.65
N ALA A 22 1.86 9.38 9.02
CA ALA A 22 1.25 10.04 7.87
C ALA A 22 0.72 11.45 8.19
N GLN A 23 1.04 12.43 7.34
CA GLN A 23 0.54 13.80 7.45
C GLN A 23 -0.96 13.92 7.18
N VAL A 24 -1.47 13.15 6.20
CA VAL A 24 -2.90 13.07 5.89
C VAL A 24 -3.39 11.67 6.20
N LYS A 25 -4.39 11.56 7.09
CA LYS A 25 -5.03 10.30 7.45
C LYS A 25 -6.17 9.95 6.50
N VAL A 26 -6.23 8.70 6.09
CA VAL A 26 -7.31 8.14 5.26
C VAL A 26 -8.15 7.22 6.14
N SER A 27 -9.44 7.55 6.27
CA SER A 27 -10.38 6.68 6.98
C SER A 27 -10.74 5.48 6.12
N VAL A 28 -10.61 4.28 6.67
CA VAL A 28 -10.96 3.04 5.99
C VAL A 28 -12.32 2.57 6.48
N ASP A 29 -13.22 2.28 5.54
CA ASP A 29 -14.47 1.60 5.84
C ASP A 29 -14.20 0.11 6.07
N MET A 30 -14.34 -0.33 7.33
CA MET A 30 -14.03 -1.70 7.73
C MET A 30 -15.00 -2.74 7.18
N GLU A 31 -16.24 -2.37 6.82
CA GLU A 31 -17.18 -3.32 6.21
C GLU A 31 -16.78 -3.58 4.76
N ILE A 32 -16.37 -2.54 4.03
CA ILE A 32 -15.80 -2.68 2.68
C ILE A 32 -14.49 -3.48 2.73
N ALA A 33 -13.56 -3.14 3.62
CA ALA A 33 -12.28 -3.86 3.73
C ALA A 33 -12.46 -5.35 4.02
N LYS A 34 -13.41 -5.72 4.89
CA LYS A 34 -13.74 -7.14 5.13
C LYS A 34 -14.36 -7.81 3.91
N ALA A 35 -15.15 -7.08 3.12
CA ALA A 35 -15.71 -7.62 1.87
C ALA A 35 -14.62 -7.87 0.84
N ASP A 36 -13.68 -6.93 0.68
CA ASP A 36 -12.53 -7.06 -0.21
C ASP A 36 -11.61 -8.21 0.21
N GLN A 37 -11.37 -8.38 1.52
CA GLN A 37 -10.63 -9.54 2.02
C GLN A 37 -11.29 -10.85 1.60
N ARG A 38 -12.63 -10.97 1.68
CA ARG A 38 -13.34 -12.18 1.24
C ARG A 38 -13.22 -12.40 -0.27
N GLN A 39 -13.20 -11.33 -1.07
CA GLN A 39 -12.98 -11.44 -2.50
C GLN A 39 -11.57 -11.97 -2.80
N VAL A 40 -10.55 -11.44 -2.12
CA VAL A 40 -9.16 -11.89 -2.24
C VAL A 40 -8.97 -13.33 -1.78
N ASP A 41 -9.59 -13.72 -0.67
CA ASP A 41 -9.62 -15.11 -0.19
C ASP A 41 -10.23 -16.06 -1.23
N GLY A 42 -11.19 -15.57 -2.02
CA GLY A 42 -11.80 -16.29 -3.16
C GLY A 42 -10.95 -16.30 -4.43
N GLY A 43 -9.76 -15.70 -4.44
CA GLY A 43 -8.86 -15.61 -5.59
C GLY A 43 -9.13 -14.43 -6.53
N HIS A 44 -9.96 -13.47 -6.13
CA HIS A 44 -10.19 -12.24 -6.89
C HIS A 44 -9.22 -11.13 -6.48
N THR A 45 -9.02 -10.13 -7.34
CA THR A 45 -8.21 -8.91 -7.03
C THR A 45 -6.89 -9.16 -6.27
N PRO A 46 -6.06 -10.16 -6.66
CA PRO A 46 -4.90 -10.60 -5.87
C PRO A 46 -3.84 -9.52 -5.67
N TRP A 47 -3.86 -8.47 -6.50
CA TRP A 47 -2.99 -7.30 -6.38
C TRP A 47 -3.14 -6.58 -5.03
N GLN A 48 -4.26 -6.72 -4.32
CA GLN A 48 -4.46 -6.11 -2.99
C GLN A 48 -3.56 -6.70 -1.90
N LEU A 49 -2.87 -7.82 -2.17
CA LEU A 49 -1.87 -8.43 -1.29
C LEU A 49 -0.47 -7.79 -1.41
N ASP A 50 -0.24 -6.99 -2.45
CA ASP A 50 1.01 -6.28 -2.67
C ASP A 50 0.87 -4.80 -2.30
N PRO A 51 1.65 -4.28 -1.32
CA PRO A 51 1.52 -2.89 -0.89
C PRO A 51 1.93 -1.89 -1.99
N VAL A 52 2.83 -2.28 -2.91
CA VAL A 52 3.25 -1.41 -4.02
C VAL A 52 2.12 -1.24 -5.03
N ALA A 53 1.45 -2.33 -5.43
CA ALA A 53 0.27 -2.27 -6.28
C ALA A 53 -0.86 -1.41 -5.67
N VAL A 54 -1.13 -1.56 -4.37
CA VAL A 54 -2.14 -0.75 -3.67
C VAL A 54 -1.77 0.73 -3.67
N ALA A 55 -0.51 1.07 -3.38
CA ALA A 55 -0.02 2.46 -3.44
C ALA A 55 -0.11 3.04 -4.86
N LEU A 56 0.25 2.25 -5.87
CA LEU A 56 0.18 2.64 -7.29
C LEU A 56 -1.24 3.04 -7.68
N THR A 57 -2.22 2.19 -7.38
CA THR A 57 -3.63 2.44 -7.67
C THR A 57 -4.11 3.70 -6.95
N PHE A 58 -3.81 3.83 -5.66
CA PHE A 58 -4.21 5.00 -4.86
C PHE A 58 -3.69 6.32 -5.44
N VAL A 59 -2.38 6.40 -5.74
CA VAL A 59 -1.78 7.63 -6.26
C VAL A 59 -2.31 7.95 -7.66
N ASN A 60 -2.50 6.95 -8.52
CA ASN A 60 -3.01 7.18 -9.87
C ASN A 60 -4.48 7.63 -9.88
N LEU A 61 -5.31 7.14 -8.96
CA LEU A 61 -6.69 7.64 -8.81
C LEU A 61 -6.72 9.10 -8.30
N LYS A 62 -5.73 9.52 -7.51
CA LYS A 62 -5.62 10.93 -7.07
C LYS A 62 -5.31 11.90 -8.19
N VAL A 63 -4.56 11.48 -9.22
CA VAL A 63 -4.22 12.31 -10.40
C VAL A 63 -5.14 12.07 -11.60
N SER A 64 -6.07 11.13 -11.48
CA SER A 64 -7.07 10.79 -12.50
C SER A 64 -8.44 10.63 -11.81
N PRO A 65 -9.09 11.74 -11.40
CA PRO A 65 -10.36 11.70 -10.67
C PRO A 65 -11.50 11.06 -11.47
N GLU A 66 -11.39 11.04 -12.80
CA GLU A 66 -12.27 10.34 -13.73
C GLU A 66 -12.06 8.80 -13.78
N GLY A 67 -11.04 8.29 -13.09
CA GLY A 67 -10.59 6.90 -13.17
C GLY A 67 -9.35 6.72 -14.03
N ILE A 68 -8.72 5.54 -13.93
CA ILE A 68 -7.51 5.20 -14.70
C ILE A 68 -7.95 4.55 -16.01
N THR A 69 -7.65 5.19 -17.15
CA THR A 69 -7.88 4.64 -18.49
C THR A 69 -6.54 4.46 -19.21
N GLY A 70 -6.29 3.27 -19.73
CA GLY A 70 -5.01 2.95 -20.36
C GLY A 70 -3.88 2.82 -19.33
N ASP A 71 -2.72 3.37 -19.65
CA ASP A 71 -1.56 3.31 -18.75
C ASP A 71 -1.68 4.30 -17.57
N PRO A 72 -1.17 3.94 -16.38
CA PRO A 72 -1.14 4.85 -15.24
C PRO A 72 -0.30 6.10 -15.54
N LYS A 73 -0.78 7.28 -15.09
CA LYS A 73 -0.07 8.56 -15.23
C LYS A 73 1.26 8.57 -14.46
N ILE A 74 1.30 7.92 -13.29
CA ILE A 74 2.51 7.69 -12.51
C ILE A 74 2.93 6.23 -12.70
N PRO A 75 4.09 5.96 -13.32
CA PRO A 75 4.51 4.60 -13.67
C PRO A 75 4.97 3.81 -12.45
N GLU A 76 4.87 2.49 -12.50
CA GLU A 76 5.27 1.58 -11.40
C GLU A 76 6.69 1.80 -10.89
N LYS A 77 7.65 2.09 -11.80
CA LYS A 77 9.04 2.40 -11.44
C LYS A 77 9.21 3.62 -10.52
N SER A 78 8.18 4.44 -10.37
CA SER A 78 8.19 5.59 -9.47
C SER A 78 7.88 5.22 -8.02
N PHE A 79 7.46 3.99 -7.75
CA PHE A 79 7.07 3.50 -6.44
C PHE A 79 8.17 2.60 -5.87
N LYS A 80 8.54 2.83 -4.61
CA LYS A 80 9.56 2.05 -3.90
C LYS A 80 9.07 1.70 -2.49
N LEU A 81 9.00 0.42 -2.18
CA LEU A 81 8.78 -0.05 -0.81
C LEU A 81 10.02 0.28 0.03
N THR A 82 9.88 1.11 1.06
CA THR A 82 11.00 1.56 1.91
C THR A 82 10.92 1.05 3.34
N ALA A 83 9.73 0.69 3.81
CA ALA A 83 9.53 -0.02 5.07
C ALA A 83 8.41 -1.06 4.92
N ASN A 84 8.58 -2.22 5.55
CA ASN A 84 7.54 -3.24 5.67
C ASN A 84 7.83 -4.13 6.88
N ASN A 85 6.93 -4.17 7.87
CA ASN A 85 7.06 -5.02 9.06
C ASN A 85 6.09 -6.22 9.05
N GLY A 86 5.46 -6.52 7.91
CA GLY A 86 4.45 -7.57 7.74
C GLY A 86 3.01 -7.09 7.96
N ALA A 87 2.79 -6.09 8.83
CA ALA A 87 1.47 -5.52 9.12
C ALA A 87 1.32 -4.08 8.61
N GLU A 88 2.40 -3.32 8.57
CA GLU A 88 2.48 -1.93 8.11
C GLU A 88 3.58 -1.78 7.06
N ALA A 89 3.38 -0.85 6.13
CA ALA A 89 4.32 -0.56 5.07
C ALA A 89 4.35 0.93 4.69
N ILE A 90 5.50 1.38 4.20
CA ILE A 90 5.68 2.70 3.59
C ILE A 90 6.16 2.51 2.15
N VAL A 91 5.44 3.13 1.22
CA VAL A 91 5.84 3.22 -0.19
C VAL A 91 6.17 4.67 -0.51
N GLU A 92 7.42 4.92 -0.89
CA GLU A 92 7.86 6.21 -1.43
C GLU A 92 7.50 6.34 -2.91
N VAL A 93 7.17 7.56 -3.31
CA VAL A 93 6.70 7.90 -4.65
C VAL A 93 7.51 9.06 -5.20
N THR A 94 8.24 8.81 -6.27
CA THR A 94 9.14 9.81 -6.88
C THR A 94 8.43 10.77 -7.84
N GLY A 95 7.20 10.46 -8.28
CA GLY A 95 6.42 11.28 -9.20
C GLY A 95 4.98 11.56 -8.74
N GLY A 96 4.43 12.72 -9.11
CA GLY A 96 3.08 13.14 -8.74
C GLY A 96 2.99 13.93 -7.43
N PRO A 97 1.78 14.19 -6.93
CA PRO A 97 1.52 15.07 -5.78
C PRO A 97 1.64 14.36 -4.41
N ILE A 98 1.99 13.08 -4.39
CA ILE A 98 2.13 12.28 -3.17
C ILE A 98 3.58 11.83 -3.10
N GLU A 99 4.21 12.00 -1.94
CA GLU A 99 5.59 11.59 -1.67
C GLU A 99 5.66 10.22 -1.00
N LYS A 100 4.76 9.95 -0.05
CA LYS A 100 4.72 8.68 0.71
C LYS A 100 3.29 8.19 0.85
N VAL A 101 3.11 6.87 0.77
CA VAL A 101 1.86 6.17 1.06
C VAL A 101 2.11 5.23 2.23
N TYR A 102 1.23 5.31 3.23
CA TYR A 102 1.26 4.49 4.44
C TYR A 102 0.15 3.45 4.36
N LEU A 103 0.52 2.18 4.51
CA LEU A 103 -0.41 1.06 4.38
C LEU A 103 -0.41 0.21 5.64
N GLU A 104 -1.58 -0.33 5.97
CA GLU A 104 -1.74 -1.29 7.06
C GLU A 104 -2.65 -2.46 6.61
N ARG A 105 -2.37 -3.66 7.11
CA ARG A 105 -3.27 -4.80 7.02
C ARG A 105 -4.26 -4.76 8.19
N LEU A 106 -5.43 -4.18 7.95
CA LEU A 106 -6.43 -3.92 8.99
C LEU A 106 -7.32 -5.14 9.31
N VAL A 107 -7.58 -6.01 8.34
CA VAL A 107 -8.49 -7.17 8.51
C VAL A 107 -7.77 -8.40 9.06
N ARG A 108 -6.58 -8.72 8.53
CA ARG A 108 -5.68 -9.78 9.02
C ARG A 108 -4.25 -9.25 9.00
N ARG A 109 -3.51 -9.38 10.10
CA ARG A 109 -2.14 -8.82 10.22
C ARG A 109 -1.03 -9.73 9.68
N ASP A 110 -1.36 -10.94 9.24
CA ASP A 110 -0.44 -11.88 8.59
C ASP A 110 -0.39 -11.68 7.06
N GLU A 111 0.44 -12.46 6.37
CA GLU A 111 0.69 -12.40 4.93
C GLU A 111 -0.53 -12.64 4.02
N THR A 112 -1.65 -13.12 4.56
CA THR A 112 -2.91 -13.29 3.81
C THR A 112 -3.83 -12.06 3.82
N GLY A 113 -3.54 -11.08 4.69
CA GLY A 113 -4.28 -9.81 4.76
C GLY A 113 -4.15 -8.90 3.53
N ILE A 114 -5.23 -8.22 3.15
CA ILE A 114 -5.14 -7.14 2.17
C ILE A 114 -4.48 -5.90 2.78
N TRP A 115 -3.76 -5.14 1.95
CA TRP A 115 -3.26 -3.83 2.33
C TRP A 115 -4.32 -2.75 2.14
N SER A 116 -4.43 -1.85 3.10
CA SER A 116 -5.30 -0.66 3.04
C SER A 116 -4.45 0.59 3.18
N VAL A 117 -4.71 1.62 2.37
CA VAL A 117 -4.06 2.93 2.54
C VAL A 117 -4.68 3.64 3.74
N VAL A 118 -3.87 3.89 4.77
CA VAL A 118 -4.29 4.55 6.03
C VAL A 118 -3.79 5.99 6.14
N GLY A 119 -2.86 6.39 5.26
CA GLY A 119 -2.44 7.77 5.15
C GLY A 119 -1.45 8.02 4.02
N TYR A 120 -1.12 9.29 3.80
CA TYR A 120 -0.12 9.71 2.83
C TYR A 120 0.50 11.06 3.20
N ASP A 121 1.66 11.33 2.62
CA ASP A 121 2.33 12.64 2.68
C ASP A 121 2.21 13.32 1.31
N PRO A 122 1.62 14.53 1.24
CA PRO A 122 1.58 15.31 0.02
C PRO A 122 2.96 15.94 -0.29
N ARG A 123 3.15 16.33 -1.55
CA ARG A 123 4.27 17.14 -2.02
C ARG A 123 3.83 18.54 -2.39
#